data_AF-A0A814M980-F1
#
_entry.id   AF-A0A814M980-F1
#
_cell.length_a   1.000
_cell.length_b   1.000
_cell.length_c   1.000
_cell.angle_alpha   90.00
_cell.angle_beta   90.00
_cell.angle_gamma   90.00
#
_symmetry.space_group_name_H-M   'P 1'
#
loop_
_entity.id
_entity.type
_entity.pdbx_description
1 polymer ?
#
loop_
_entity_poly.entity_id
_entity_poly.type
_entity_poly.pdbx_seq_one_letter_code
_entity_poly.pdbx_strand_id
1 'polypeptide(L)'
;MAASYLHQSTDEIEYVKMRMTRKNMDSILSYPLPSGYSFQLYKPNSNDDYKWAEIMLATGEFHTIEQAHELFVKEFLNHKDNHLLSQRLYFVVNSAIIPEYQGKKLAKPLVSAVLKKVSEYVY
;
A
#
# COMPACT_ATOMS: atom_id res chain seq x y z
N MET A 1 13.48 -1.63 18.96
CA MET A 1 12.59 -0.47 19.21
C MET A 1 11.67 -0.29 18.02
N ALA A 2 10.49 -0.91 18.02
CA ALA A 2 9.50 -0.80 16.94
C ALA A 2 8.09 -0.50 17.50
N ALA A 3 8.04 0.16 18.66
CA ALA A 3 6.83 0.28 19.48
C ALA A 3 6.28 1.71 19.57
N SER A 4 6.84 2.69 18.85
CA SER A 4 6.50 4.11 19.04
C SER A 4 5.88 4.80 17.82
N TYR A 5 5.51 4.07 16.77
CA TYR A 5 4.78 4.62 15.62
C TYR A 5 3.29 4.31 15.79
N LEU A 6 2.69 4.90 16.81
CA LEU A 6 1.23 4.91 16.97
C LEU A 6 0.77 6.35 16.81
N HIS A 7 -0.08 6.53 15.81
CA HIS A 7 -0.94 7.68 15.59
C HIS A 7 -1.46 8.23 16.94
N GLN A 8 -1.03 9.44 17.32
CA GLN A 8 -1.65 10.17 18.42
C GLN A 8 -2.95 10.80 17.91
N SER A 9 -3.99 9.99 17.74
CA SER A 9 -5.35 10.52 17.56
C SER A 9 -5.84 11.02 18.92
N THR A 10 -6.12 12.32 19.00
CA THR A 10 -6.97 12.86 20.06
C THR A 10 -8.33 12.17 20.00
N ASP A 11 -8.76 11.65 21.15
CA ASP A 11 -9.84 10.68 21.42
C ASP A 11 -9.54 9.23 21.01
N GLU A 12 -9.26 8.41 22.03
CA GLU A 12 -8.77 7.01 21.97
C GLU A 12 -9.75 6.06 21.27
N ILE A 13 -9.58 5.84 19.96
CA ILE A 13 -10.15 4.67 19.30
C ILE A 13 -9.37 3.44 19.77
N GLU A 14 -10.04 2.52 20.47
CA GLU A 14 -9.44 1.27 20.93
C GLU A 14 -8.85 0.48 19.74
N TYR A 15 -7.56 0.12 19.83
CA TYR A 15 -6.92 -0.72 18.83
C TYR A 15 -7.43 -2.16 18.94
N VAL A 16 -8.28 -2.57 18.01
CA VAL A 16 -8.73 -3.96 17.89
C VAL A 16 -7.91 -4.70 16.84
N LYS A 17 -7.12 -5.69 17.28
CA LYS A 17 -6.34 -6.54 16.37
C LYS A 17 -7.28 -7.45 15.56
N MET A 18 -7.60 -7.05 14.33
CA MET A 18 -8.38 -7.86 13.40
C MET A 18 -7.46 -8.72 12.50
N ARG A 19 -7.80 -10.00 12.32
CA ARG A 19 -7.19 -10.88 11.32
C ARG A 19 -8.25 -11.32 10.32
N MET A 20 -8.03 -10.99 9.04
CA MET A 20 -8.84 -11.52 7.95
C MET A 20 -8.17 -12.78 7.38
N THR A 21 -8.93 -13.85 7.13
CA THR A 21 -8.39 -15.11 6.58
C THR A 21 -9.25 -15.55 5.41
N ARG A 22 -8.61 -15.83 4.27
CA ARG A 22 -9.23 -16.40 3.09
C ARG A 22 -8.65 -17.79 2.86
N LYS A 23 -9.50 -18.82 2.77
CA LYS A 23 -9.07 -20.22 2.70
C LYS A 23 -8.44 -20.60 1.35
N ASN A 24 -8.93 -20.04 0.26
CA ASN A 24 -8.48 -20.31 -1.12
C ASN A 24 -8.54 -19.04 -1.98
N MET A 25 -7.90 -19.08 -3.15
CA MET A 25 -7.90 -17.97 -4.11
C MET A 25 -9.00 -18.11 -5.18
N ASP A 26 -9.95 -19.01 -4.98
CA ASP A 26 -11.07 -19.22 -5.91
C ASP A 26 -12.07 -18.07 -5.85
N SER A 27 -12.73 -17.77 -6.98
CA SER A 27 -13.79 -16.75 -7.07
C SER A 27 -13.36 -15.36 -6.58
N ILE A 28 -12.12 -14.92 -6.89
CA ILE A 28 -11.72 -13.53 -6.67
C ILE A 28 -12.59 -12.61 -7.52
N LEU A 29 -13.42 -11.79 -6.86
CA LEU A 29 -14.19 -10.74 -7.52
C LEU A 29 -13.22 -9.81 -8.26
N SER A 30 -13.40 -9.68 -9.57
CA SER A 30 -12.60 -8.77 -10.39
C SER A 30 -13.29 -7.41 -10.44
N TYR A 31 -12.62 -6.39 -9.92
CA TYR A 31 -13.06 -5.00 -10.03
C TYR A 31 -12.02 -4.24 -10.87
N PRO A 32 -12.37 -3.72 -12.06
CA PRO A 32 -11.45 -2.92 -12.83
C PRO A 32 -11.11 -1.62 -12.08
N LEU A 33 -9.91 -1.10 -12.33
CA LEU A 33 -9.60 0.27 -11.92
C LEU A 33 -10.53 1.24 -12.66
N PRO A 34 -10.99 2.33 -12.00
CA PRO A 34 -11.73 3.39 -12.68
C PRO A 34 -10.89 4.00 -13.81
N SER A 35 -11.56 4.56 -14.82
CA SER A 35 -10.88 5.28 -15.90
C SER A 35 -9.93 6.35 -15.34
N GLY A 36 -8.72 6.43 -15.91
CA GLY A 36 -7.67 7.37 -15.47
C GLY A 36 -6.77 6.87 -14.34
N TYR A 37 -7.05 5.70 -13.77
CA TYR A 37 -6.16 5.02 -12.82
C TYR A 37 -5.45 3.83 -13.47
N SER A 38 -4.20 3.60 -13.08
CA SER A 38 -3.43 2.43 -13.49
C SER A 38 -2.52 1.92 -12.36
N PHE A 39 -2.00 0.71 -12.54
CA PHE A 39 -0.99 0.15 -11.65
C PHE A 39 0.41 0.44 -12.19
N GLN A 40 1.32 0.79 -11.27
CA GLN A 40 2.75 0.85 -11.55
C GLN A 40 3.50 0.04 -10.51
N LEU A 41 4.37 -0.86 -10.96
CA LEU A 41 5.30 -1.57 -10.08
C LEU A 41 6.38 -0.64 -9.56
N TYR A 42 6.84 -0.91 -8.34
CA TYR A 42 8.00 -0.24 -7.75
C TYR A 42 9.22 -0.35 -8.67
N LYS A 43 9.89 0.78 -8.90
CA LYS A 43 11.14 0.84 -9.67
C LYS A 43 12.33 1.00 -8.72
N PRO A 44 13.24 0.02 -8.63
CA PRO A 44 14.50 0.19 -7.90
C PRO A 44 15.30 1.36 -8.48
N ASN A 45 16.09 2.03 -7.63
CA ASN A 45 16.90 3.20 -8.00
C ASN A 45 16.08 4.36 -8.61
N SER A 46 14.81 4.46 -8.23
CA SER A 46 13.93 5.59 -8.51
C SER A 46 13.52 6.26 -7.20
N ASN A 47 12.70 7.33 -7.28
CA ASN A 47 12.14 8.01 -6.11
C ASN A 47 10.87 7.34 -5.55
N ASP A 48 10.56 6.10 -5.94
CA ASP A 48 9.31 5.43 -5.54
C ASP A 48 9.25 5.12 -4.03
N ASP A 49 10.40 4.97 -3.36
CA ASP A 49 10.50 4.87 -1.89
C ASP A 49 10.13 6.18 -1.18
N TYR A 50 10.57 7.32 -1.72
CA TYR A 50 10.14 8.63 -1.23
C TYR A 50 8.66 8.93 -1.55
N LYS A 51 8.14 8.49 -2.70
CA LYS A 51 6.69 8.59 -2.98
C LYS A 51 5.86 7.77 -2.01
N TRP A 52 6.34 6.58 -1.62
CA TRP A 52 5.70 5.81 -0.55
C TRP A 52 5.68 6.62 0.75
N ALA A 53 6.80 7.27 1.10
CA ALA A 53 6.91 8.11 2.28
C ALA A 53 5.95 9.32 2.24
N GLU A 54 5.81 9.98 1.09
CA GLU A 54 4.85 11.07 0.86
C GLU A 54 3.40 10.60 1.06
N ILE A 55 3.05 9.42 0.56
CA ILE A 55 1.72 8.82 0.75
C ILE A 55 1.45 8.59 2.25
N MET A 56 2.41 8.01 2.97
CA MET A 56 2.28 7.73 4.40
C MET A 56 2.26 9.01 5.27
N LEU A 57 2.97 10.06 4.84
CA LEU A 57 2.88 11.36 5.48
C LEU A 57 1.48 11.97 5.27
N ALA A 58 0.93 11.85 4.07
CA ALA A 58 -0.40 12.37 3.73
C ALA A 58 -1.54 11.66 4.47
N THR A 59 -1.35 10.43 4.95
CA THR A 59 -2.31 9.75 5.84
C THR A 59 -2.25 10.25 7.29
N GLY A 60 -1.27 11.09 7.64
CA GLY A 60 -1.05 11.56 9.01
C GLY A 60 -0.41 10.50 9.92
N GLU A 61 0.22 9.48 9.35
CA GLU A 61 0.92 8.43 10.13
C GLU A 61 2.31 8.88 10.59
N PHE A 62 2.89 9.88 9.91
CA PHE A 62 4.21 10.44 10.22
C PHE A 62 4.14 11.96 10.30
N HIS A 63 5.15 12.57 10.91
CA HIS A 63 5.26 14.03 10.98
C HIS A 63 6.22 14.58 9.91
N THR A 64 7.15 13.75 9.43
CA THR A 64 8.11 14.13 8.38
C THR A 64 8.27 13.01 7.36
N ILE A 65 8.73 13.37 6.15
CA ILE A 65 8.99 12.42 5.07
C ILE A 65 10.13 11.46 5.48
N GLU A 66 11.14 11.96 6.18
CA GLU A 66 12.31 11.20 6.61
C GLU A 66 11.92 10.07 7.55
N GLN A 67 11.01 10.30 8.51
CA GLN A 67 10.53 9.26 9.41
C GLN A 67 9.83 8.12 8.66
N ALA A 68 9.00 8.46 7.67
CA ALA A 68 8.35 7.48 6.84
C ALA A 68 9.39 6.73 5.98
N HIS A 69 10.30 7.45 5.33
CA HIS A 69 11.34 6.85 4.49
C HIS A 69 12.27 5.91 5.27
N GLU A 70 12.68 6.27 6.49
CA GLU A 70 13.45 5.41 7.39
C GLU A 70 12.73 4.08 7.67
N LEU A 71 11.42 4.13 7.88
CA LEU A 71 10.62 2.91 8.03
C LEU A 71 10.59 2.09 6.74
N PHE A 72 10.48 2.73 5.57
CA PHE A 72 10.54 2.02 4.30
C PHE A 72 11.88 1.30 4.11
N VAL A 73 12.99 1.98 4.41
CA VAL A 73 14.33 1.39 4.36
C VAL A 73 14.41 0.19 5.31
N LYS A 74 13.94 0.34 6.55
CA LYS A 74 13.99 -0.68 7.58
C LYS A 74 13.16 -1.93 7.22
N GLU A 75 11.92 -1.75 6.78
CA GLU A 75 10.96 -2.85 6.59
C GLU A 75 11.04 -3.47 5.19
N PHE A 76 11.41 -2.69 4.17
CA PHE A 76 11.42 -3.16 2.78
C PHE A 76 12.83 -3.28 2.21
N LEU A 77 13.66 -2.22 2.23
CA LEU A 77 14.97 -2.27 1.57
C LEU A 77 15.99 -3.15 2.29
N ASN A 78 16.00 -3.13 3.62
CA ASN A 78 16.88 -3.96 4.44
C ASN A 78 16.37 -5.40 4.62
N HIS A 79 15.16 -5.70 4.11
CA HIS A 79 14.64 -7.06 4.13
C HIS A 79 15.35 -7.93 3.09
N LYS A 80 15.59 -9.21 3.42
CA LYS A 80 16.24 -10.19 2.51
C LYS A 80 15.54 -10.34 1.15
N ASP A 81 14.24 -10.07 1.12
CA ASP A 81 13.40 -10.19 -0.06
C ASP A 81 13.22 -8.85 -0.82
N ASN A 82 14.07 -7.84 -0.56
CA ASN A 82 13.96 -6.53 -1.22
C ASN A 82 13.98 -6.62 -2.76
N HIS A 83 14.65 -7.64 -3.31
CA HIS A 83 14.74 -7.90 -4.74
C HIS A 83 13.37 -8.22 -5.38
N LEU A 84 12.37 -8.55 -4.56
CA LEU A 84 10.99 -8.83 -5.00
C LEU A 84 10.10 -7.58 -5.01
N LEU A 85 10.56 -6.42 -4.53
CA LEU A 85 9.76 -5.19 -4.50
C LEU A 85 9.28 -4.80 -5.89
N SER A 86 10.14 -4.94 -6.91
CA SER A 86 9.80 -4.68 -8.31
C SER A 86 8.77 -5.64 -8.91
N GLN A 87 8.36 -6.68 -8.17
CA GLN A 87 7.38 -7.67 -8.59
C GLN A 87 6.12 -7.66 -7.69
N ARG A 88 6.26 -7.17 -6.45
CA ARG A 88 5.25 -7.32 -5.39
C ARG A 88 4.71 -6.01 -4.84
N LEU A 89 5.44 -4.89 -4.98
CA LEU A 89 4.98 -3.57 -4.54
C LEU A 89 4.36 -2.81 -5.72
N TYR A 90 3.08 -2.48 -5.60
CA TYR A 90 2.32 -1.76 -6.61
C TYR A 90 1.85 -0.42 -6.06
N PHE A 91 2.00 0.61 -6.88
CA PHE A 91 1.36 1.90 -6.70
C PHE A 91 0.12 1.97 -7.58
N VAL A 92 -0.94 2.59 -7.07
CA VAL A 92 -2.02 3.09 -7.91
C VAL A 92 -1.66 4.52 -8.28
N VAL A 93 -1.55 4.77 -9.57
CA VAL A 93 -1.24 6.08 -10.11
C VAL A 93 -2.44 6.56 -10.92
N ASN A 94 -2.61 7.88 -10.98
CA ASN A 94 -3.62 8.54 -11.79
C ASN A 94 -2.96 9.55 -12.75
N SER A 95 -3.50 9.63 -13.96
CA SER A 95 -3.02 10.60 -14.97
C SER A 95 -3.69 11.97 -14.88
N ALA A 96 -4.75 12.09 -14.08
CA ALA A 96 -5.47 13.33 -13.81
C ALA A 96 -6.08 13.31 -12.40
N ILE A 97 -6.28 14.50 -11.80
CA ILE A 97 -7.12 14.63 -10.60
C ILE A 97 -8.55 14.31 -11.03
N ILE A 98 -9.17 13.30 -10.42
CA ILE A 98 -10.57 12.95 -10.68
C ILE A 98 -11.36 13.19 -9.38
N PRO A 99 -12.01 14.37 -9.23
CA PRO A 99 -12.70 14.76 -8.00
C PRO A 99 -13.75 13.74 -7.54
N GLU A 100 -14.36 13.01 -8.47
CA GLU A 100 -15.38 11.99 -8.20
C GLU A 100 -14.88 10.78 -7.42
N TYR A 101 -13.59 10.45 -7.54
CA TYR A 101 -12.94 9.30 -6.87
C TYR A 101 -12.05 9.71 -5.70
N GLN A 102 -11.89 11.01 -5.44
CA GLN A 102 -11.15 11.51 -4.29
C GLN A 102 -11.95 11.19 -3.01
N GLY A 103 -11.35 10.38 -2.13
CA GLY A 103 -12.01 9.88 -0.92
C GLY A 103 -13.01 8.74 -1.12
N LYS A 104 -13.09 8.10 -2.30
CA LYS A 104 -14.04 6.99 -2.56
C LYS A 104 -13.43 5.78 -3.30
N LYS A 105 -13.62 4.60 -2.69
CA LYS A 105 -13.79 3.25 -3.31
C LYS A 105 -12.64 2.60 -4.09
N LEU A 106 -11.38 3.06 -3.99
CA LEU A 106 -10.25 2.34 -4.60
C LEU A 106 -9.85 1.05 -3.87
N ALA A 107 -10.27 0.87 -2.61
CA ALA A 107 -9.92 -0.31 -1.81
C ALA A 107 -10.35 -1.64 -2.47
N LYS A 108 -11.54 -1.71 -3.09
CA LYS A 108 -12.03 -2.94 -3.73
C LYS A 108 -11.23 -3.31 -5.00
N PRO A 109 -11.02 -2.41 -5.97
CA PRO A 109 -10.10 -2.64 -7.08
C PRO A 109 -8.67 -3.00 -6.65
N LEU A 110 -8.14 -2.30 -5.63
CA LEU A 110 -6.81 -2.56 -5.06
C LEU A 110 -6.68 -3.97 -4.53
N VAL A 111 -7.56 -4.35 -3.60
CA VAL A 111 -7.55 -5.66 -2.96
C VAL A 111 -7.81 -6.75 -4.01
N SER A 112 -8.72 -6.53 -4.95
CA SER A 112 -8.99 -7.44 -6.07
C SER A 112 -7.75 -7.70 -6.92
N ALA A 113 -7.05 -6.65 -7.34
CA ALA A 113 -5.85 -6.76 -8.16
C ALA A 113 -4.71 -7.46 -7.42
N VAL A 114 -4.47 -7.10 -6.16
CA VAL A 114 -3.46 -7.75 -5.32
C VAL A 114 -3.78 -9.24 -5.14
N LEU A 115 -5.04 -9.59 -4.81
CA LEU A 115 -5.44 -10.99 -4.66
C LEU A 115 -5.30 -11.78 -5.96
N LYS A 116 -5.68 -11.20 -7.10
CA LYS A 116 -5.48 -11.82 -8.41
C LYS A 116 -4.00 -12.06 -8.67
N LYS A 117 -3.14 -11.08 -8.38
CA LYS A 117 -1.69 -11.24 -8.56
C LYS A 117 -1.11 -12.29 -7.63
N VAL A 118 -1.53 -12.33 -6.36
CA VAL A 118 -1.10 -13.36 -5.40
C VAL A 118 -1.53 -14.76 -5.84
N SER A 119 -2.73 -14.89 -6.42
CA SER A 119 -3.22 -16.19 -6.92
C SER A 119 -2.35 -16.79 -8.05
N GLU A 120 -1.58 -15.96 -8.76
CA GLU A 120 -0.64 -16.43 -9.79
C GLU A 120 0.62 -17.09 -9.20
N TYR A 121 0.89 -16.92 -7.90
CA TYR A 121 2.07 -17.47 -7.22
C TYR A 121 1.77 -18.65 -6.28
N VAL A 122 0.50 -19.00 -6.10
CA VAL A 122 0.08 -20.15 -5.28
C VAL A 122 0.00 -21.38 -6.18
N TYR A 123 1.06 -22.19 -6.17
CA TYR A 123 1.08 -23.56 -6.71
C TYR A 123 0.72 -24.56 -5.61
#